data_AF-A0A3D2FMS0-F1
#
_entry.id   AF-A0A3D2FMS0-F1
#
_cell.length_a   1.000
_cell.length_b   1.000
_cell.length_c   1.000
_cell.angle_alpha   90.00
_cell.angle_beta   90.00
_cell.angle_gamma   90.00
#
_symmetry.space_group_name_H-M   'P 1'
#
loop_
_entity.id
_entity.type
_entity.pdbx_description
1 polymer ?
#
loop_
_entity_poly.entity_id
_entity_poly.type
_entity_poly.pdbx_seq_one_letter_code
_entity_poly.pdbx_strand_id
1 'polypeptide(L)'
;MMIHMKNQIYIILIGTCLLVSGCTIKTGSFGAYTSTDQNIQFLVEKGQSHWEKRVNPEDAKIARLFLSKAYDQDPNNGDVAELYSRACHYIGYYIETDPFKSDLLFMEGMKSAWDFILATDSYQEGYALTNGDSTAKIIGGIENTSQELVPYLYWWVANFSRYLVTKPVME
;
A
#
# COMPACT_ATOMS: atom_id res chain seq x y z
N MET A 1 29.12 -64.13 18.51
CA MET A 1 27.98 -63.23 18.81
C MET A 1 28.47 -61.89 19.39
N MET A 2 29.45 -61.22 18.77
CA MET A 2 29.96 -59.90 19.23
C MET A 2 30.12 -58.89 18.08
N ILE A 3 30.21 -59.37 16.84
CA ILE A 3 30.32 -58.53 15.64
C ILE A 3 28.95 -57.93 15.25
N HIS A 4 27.85 -58.67 15.47
CA HIS A 4 26.52 -58.24 15.07
C HIS A 4 25.90 -57.16 15.99
N MET A 5 26.24 -57.16 17.29
CA MET A 5 25.82 -56.10 18.22
C MET A 5 26.51 -54.76 17.93
N LYS A 6 27.76 -54.78 17.44
CA LYS A 6 28.53 -53.56 17.14
C LYS A 6 27.93 -52.81 15.94
N ASN A 7 27.49 -53.54 14.90
CA ASN A 7 26.82 -52.94 13.74
C ASN A 7 25.43 -52.37 14.08
N GLN A 8 24.66 -53.01 14.97
CA GLN A 8 23.37 -52.45 15.40
C GLN A 8 23.53 -51.18 16.24
N ILE A 9 24.57 -51.09 17.08
CA ILE A 9 24.89 -49.88 17.85
C ILE A 9 25.28 -48.71 16.92
N TYR A 10 26.05 -48.98 15.85
CA TYR A 10 26.40 -47.95 14.87
C TYR A 10 25.19 -47.43 14.08
N ILE A 11 24.23 -48.29 13.73
CA ILE A 11 22.99 -47.89 13.03
C ILE A 11 22.10 -47.03 13.94
N ILE A 12 22.04 -47.33 15.24
CA ILE A 12 21.29 -46.54 16.23
C ILE A 12 21.94 -45.16 16.47
N LEU A 13 23.28 -45.09 16.49
CA LEU A 13 24.02 -43.83 16.65
C LEU A 13 23.92 -42.89 15.43
N ILE A 14 23.85 -43.44 14.22
CA ILE A 14 23.66 -42.63 12.99
C ILE A 14 22.21 -42.12 12.89
N GLY A 15 21.23 -42.93 13.31
CA GLY A 15 19.81 -42.52 13.35
C GLY A 15 19.50 -41.40 14.35
N THR A 16 20.26 -41.31 15.46
CA THR A 16 20.07 -40.26 16.47
C THR A 16 20.70 -38.91 16.09
N CYS A 17 21.67 -38.88 15.16
CA CYS A 17 22.24 -37.64 14.64
C CYS A 17 21.30 -36.90 13.65
N LEU A 18 20.35 -37.61 13.02
CA LEU A 18 19.42 -37.04 12.04
C LEU A 18 18.15 -36.42 12.65
N LEU A 19 17.95 -36.53 13.96
CA LEU A 19 16.75 -36.03 14.64
C LEU A 19 16.95 -34.69 15.37
N VAL A 20 18.15 -34.09 15.33
CA VAL A 20 18.45 -32.83 16.02
C VAL A 20 18.46 -31.61 15.11
N SER A 21 18.27 -31.78 13.79
CA SER A 21 18.02 -30.69 12.85
C SER A 21 16.52 -30.36 12.77
N GLY A 22 15.85 -30.29 13.92
CA GLY A 22 14.56 -29.62 14.03
C GLY A 22 14.80 -28.12 14.17
N CYS A 23 14.45 -27.34 13.15
CA CYS A 23 14.43 -25.88 13.26
C CYS A 23 13.53 -25.50 14.45
N THR A 24 14.12 -24.93 15.49
CA THR A 24 13.39 -24.36 16.61
C THR A 24 12.70 -23.10 16.10
N ILE A 25 11.42 -23.19 15.71
CA ILE A 25 10.62 -21.98 15.47
C ILE A 25 10.32 -21.41 16.85
N LYS A 26 11.08 -20.37 17.24
CA LYS A 26 10.72 -19.53 18.37
C LYS A 26 9.42 -18.83 18.02
N THR A 27 8.30 -19.31 18.55
CA THR A 27 7.02 -18.60 18.57
C THR A 27 7.09 -17.47 19.60
N GLY A 28 7.82 -16.42 19.25
CA GLY A 28 7.71 -15.12 19.90
C GLY A 28 6.81 -14.23 19.06
N SER A 29 5.84 -13.58 19.69
CA SER A 29 4.92 -12.58 19.09
C SER A 29 5.63 -11.50 18.24
N PHE A 30 6.94 -11.29 18.46
CA PHE A 30 7.82 -10.42 17.69
C PHE A 30 8.08 -10.87 16.23
N GLY A 31 7.93 -12.17 15.91
CA GLY A 31 8.18 -12.69 14.56
C GLY A 31 7.09 -12.34 13.55
N ALA A 32 5.84 -12.20 13.98
CA ALA A 32 4.73 -11.86 13.10
C ALA A 32 4.77 -10.40 12.67
N TYR A 33 4.97 -9.48 13.62
CA TYR A 33 5.09 -8.04 13.35
C TYR A 33 6.26 -7.73 12.40
N THR A 34 7.44 -8.28 12.70
CA THR A 34 8.62 -8.11 11.83
C THR A 34 8.44 -8.73 10.44
N SER A 35 7.70 -9.84 10.31
CA SER A 35 7.37 -10.42 9.00
C SER A 35 6.38 -9.58 8.19
N THR A 36 5.42 -8.92 8.84
CA THR A 36 4.46 -8.02 8.19
C THR A 36 5.15 -6.77 7.67
N ASP A 37 5.98 -6.13 8.51
CA ASP A 37 6.72 -4.93 8.11
C ASP A 37 7.69 -5.22 6.95
N GLN A 38 8.39 -6.35 7.00
CA GLN A 38 9.26 -6.81 5.90
C GLN A 38 8.46 -7.06 4.61
N ASN A 39 7.23 -7.56 4.72
CA ASN A 39 6.36 -7.76 3.56
C ASN A 39 5.89 -6.43 2.96
N ILE A 40 5.49 -5.45 3.79
CA ILE A 40 5.11 -4.11 3.33
C ILE A 40 6.31 -3.46 2.63
N GLN A 41 7.49 -3.48 3.26
CA GLN A 41 8.71 -2.92 2.67
C GLN A 41 9.01 -3.55 1.30
N PHE A 42 8.92 -4.87 1.18
CA PHE A 42 9.11 -5.55 -0.10
C PHE A 42 8.12 -5.05 -1.17
N LEU A 43 6.85 -4.89 -0.82
CA LEU A 43 5.82 -4.38 -1.75
C LEU A 43 6.13 -2.94 -2.17
N VAL A 44 6.52 -2.07 -1.23
CA VAL A 44 6.88 -0.68 -1.51
C VAL A 44 8.09 -0.62 -2.45
N GLU A 45 9.16 -1.36 -2.15
CA GLU A 45 10.37 -1.39 -2.98
C GLU A 45 10.09 -1.88 -4.41
N LYS A 46 9.24 -2.91 -4.57
CA LYS A 46 8.81 -3.38 -5.89
C LYS A 46 7.96 -2.33 -6.61
N GLY A 47 7.02 -1.71 -5.91
CA GLY A 47 6.19 -0.63 -6.44
C GLY A 47 7.04 0.52 -6.99
N GLN A 48 7.97 1.02 -6.17
CA GLN A 48 8.90 2.10 -6.55
C GLN A 48 9.82 1.69 -7.71
N SER A 49 10.40 0.49 -7.67
CA SER A 49 11.31 0.02 -8.73
C SER A 49 10.64 -0.05 -10.11
N HIS A 50 9.38 -0.48 -10.16
CA HIS A 50 8.60 -0.47 -11.40
C HIS A 50 8.13 0.94 -11.76
N TRP A 51 7.81 1.79 -10.79
CA TRP A 51 7.44 3.18 -11.04
C TRP A 51 8.55 4.00 -11.73
N GLU A 52 9.81 3.76 -11.39
CA GLU A 52 10.94 4.38 -12.08
C GLU A 52 11.05 3.98 -13.56
N LYS A 53 10.40 2.88 -13.95
CA LYS A 53 10.34 2.37 -15.32
C LYS A 53 8.99 2.62 -16.01
N ARG A 54 8.09 3.40 -15.40
CA ARG A 54 6.69 3.64 -15.85
C ARG A 54 6.51 4.14 -17.28
N VAL A 55 7.58 4.57 -17.96
CA VAL A 55 7.54 4.87 -19.39
C VAL A 55 7.10 3.62 -20.17
N ASN A 56 7.45 2.42 -19.68
CA ASN A 56 6.84 1.17 -20.12
C ASN A 56 5.46 1.02 -19.44
N PRO A 57 4.35 0.92 -20.21
CA PRO A 57 3.01 0.81 -19.65
C PRO A 57 2.81 -0.38 -18.70
N GLU A 58 3.48 -1.51 -18.96
CA GLU A 58 3.37 -2.68 -18.08
C GLU A 58 4.07 -2.45 -16.74
N ASP A 59 5.21 -1.76 -16.72
CA ASP A 59 5.86 -1.38 -15.48
C ASP A 59 4.99 -0.42 -14.66
N ALA A 60 4.30 0.53 -15.31
CA ALA A 60 3.35 1.40 -14.60
C ALA A 60 2.22 0.60 -13.94
N LYS A 61 1.63 -0.38 -14.65
CA LYS A 61 0.57 -1.24 -14.12
C LYS A 61 1.06 -2.11 -12.96
N ILE A 62 2.27 -2.67 -13.06
CA ILE A 62 2.88 -3.47 -12.00
C ILE A 62 3.19 -2.60 -10.79
N ALA A 63 3.70 -1.38 -11.00
CA ALA A 63 3.93 -0.42 -9.91
C ALA A 63 2.65 -0.17 -9.12
N ARG A 64 1.54 0.16 -9.80
CA ARG A 64 0.23 0.35 -9.16
C ARG A 64 -0.19 -0.89 -8.37
N LEU A 65 -0.03 -2.09 -8.92
CA LEU A 65 -0.42 -3.34 -8.25
C LEU A 65 0.36 -3.59 -6.95
N PHE A 66 1.66 -3.32 -6.93
CA PHE A 66 2.46 -3.46 -5.71
C PHE A 66 2.13 -2.39 -4.68
N LEU A 67 1.96 -1.15 -5.13
CA LEU A 67 1.61 -0.01 -4.27
C LEU A 67 0.22 -0.17 -3.66
N SER A 68 -0.77 -0.69 -4.41
CA SER A 68 -2.11 -0.96 -3.88
C SER A 68 -2.04 -1.97 -2.73
N LYS A 69 -1.26 -3.04 -2.89
CA LYS A 69 -1.09 -4.07 -1.84
C LYS A 69 -0.35 -3.56 -0.62
N ALA A 70 0.59 -2.62 -0.80
CA ALA A 70 1.26 -1.96 0.30
C ALA A 70 0.28 -1.04 1.05
N TYR A 71 -0.48 -0.23 0.32
CA TYR A 71 -1.51 0.65 0.86
C TYR A 71 -2.60 -0.12 1.62
N ASP A 72 -3.07 -1.25 1.09
CA ASP A 72 -4.06 -2.10 1.76
C ASP A 72 -3.58 -2.64 3.11
N GLN A 73 -2.27 -2.77 3.31
CA GLN A 73 -1.66 -3.25 4.56
C GLN A 73 -1.30 -2.12 5.51
N ASP A 74 -0.90 -0.96 4.98
CA ASP A 74 -0.55 0.24 5.76
C ASP A 74 -1.06 1.51 5.06
N PRO A 75 -2.35 1.86 5.23
CA PRO A 75 -2.95 3.03 4.59
C PRO A 75 -2.46 4.35 5.19
N ASN A 76 -1.78 4.31 6.34
CA ASN A 76 -1.21 5.49 7.00
C ASN A 76 0.22 5.79 6.50
N ASN A 77 0.76 4.98 5.59
CA ASN A 77 2.01 5.28 4.93
C ASN A 77 1.79 6.34 3.85
N GLY A 78 2.12 7.59 4.18
CA GLY A 78 1.94 8.73 3.28
C GLY A 78 2.69 8.57 1.96
N ASP A 79 3.93 8.10 1.96
CA ASP A 79 4.70 7.96 0.72
C ASP A 79 4.04 6.95 -0.25
N VAL A 80 3.49 5.87 0.32
CA VAL A 80 2.75 4.86 -0.44
C VAL A 80 1.42 5.42 -0.95
N ALA A 81 0.65 6.11 -0.11
CA ALA A 81 -0.62 6.70 -0.50
C ALA A 81 -0.45 7.73 -1.64
N GLU A 82 0.56 8.60 -1.55
CA GLU A 82 0.86 9.58 -2.59
C GLU A 82 1.25 8.90 -3.90
N LEU A 83 2.24 8.00 -3.85
CA LEU A 83 2.78 7.36 -5.05
C LEU A 83 1.74 6.45 -5.71
N TYR A 84 0.91 5.78 -4.93
CA TYR A 84 -0.20 4.97 -5.41
C TYR A 84 -1.25 5.83 -6.12
N SER A 85 -1.70 6.92 -5.49
CA SER A 85 -2.65 7.86 -6.08
C SER A 85 -2.15 8.45 -7.41
N ARG A 86 -0.86 8.78 -7.45
CA ARG A 86 -0.15 9.21 -8.67
C ARG A 86 -0.11 8.14 -9.74
N ALA A 87 0.17 6.88 -9.38
CA ALA A 87 0.21 5.78 -10.34
C ALA A 87 -1.16 5.52 -10.97
N CYS A 88 -2.23 5.58 -10.16
CA CYS A 88 -3.61 5.53 -10.63
C CYS A 88 -3.90 6.63 -11.66
N HIS A 89 -3.57 7.89 -11.33
CA HIS A 89 -3.75 9.01 -12.25
C HIS A 89 -2.99 8.81 -13.56
N TYR A 90 -1.72 8.42 -13.48
CA TYR A 90 -0.87 8.25 -14.64
C TYR A 90 -1.40 7.18 -15.60
N ILE A 91 -1.82 6.03 -15.07
CA ILE A 91 -2.37 4.95 -15.89
C ILE A 91 -3.72 5.39 -16.48
N GLY A 92 -4.61 5.93 -15.65
CA GLY A 92 -5.94 6.35 -16.09
C GLY A 92 -5.90 7.44 -17.16
N TYR A 93 -4.90 8.33 -17.12
CA TYR A 93 -4.82 9.44 -18.06
C TYR A 93 -3.95 9.18 -19.29
N TYR A 94 -2.83 8.47 -19.16
CA TYR A 94 -1.84 8.33 -20.23
C TYR A 94 -1.81 6.95 -20.89
N ILE A 95 -2.34 5.90 -20.25
CA ILE A 95 -2.20 4.51 -20.71
C ILE A 95 -3.55 3.88 -21.06
N GLU A 96 -4.54 4.02 -20.18
CA GLU A 96 -5.83 3.39 -20.37
C GLU A 96 -6.62 4.11 -21.46
N THR A 97 -7.23 3.30 -22.34
CA THR A 97 -8.00 3.79 -23.49
C THR A 97 -9.50 3.63 -23.28
N ASP A 98 -9.90 2.71 -22.40
CA ASP A 98 -11.29 2.51 -22.00
C ASP A 98 -11.68 3.59 -20.97
N PRO A 99 -12.64 4.47 -21.29
CA PRO A 99 -13.04 5.54 -20.38
C PRO A 99 -13.59 5.02 -19.05
N PHE A 100 -14.30 3.89 -19.06
CA PHE A 100 -14.86 3.32 -17.82
C PHE A 100 -13.75 2.84 -16.89
N LYS A 101 -12.71 2.19 -17.43
CA LYS A 101 -11.55 1.77 -16.64
C LYS A 101 -10.71 2.95 -16.17
N SER A 102 -10.60 3.99 -16.98
CA SER A 102 -9.96 5.24 -16.59
C SER A 102 -10.65 5.87 -15.39
N ASP A 103 -11.99 5.92 -15.41
CA ASP A 103 -12.77 6.40 -14.27
C ASP A 103 -12.54 5.57 -13.00
N LEU A 104 -12.47 4.24 -13.11
CA LEU A 104 -12.15 3.38 -11.96
C LEU A 104 -10.78 3.73 -11.35
N LEU A 105 -9.77 3.95 -12.20
CA LEU A 105 -8.43 4.34 -11.77
C LEU A 105 -8.44 5.72 -11.10
N PHE A 106 -9.16 6.70 -11.65
CA PHE A 106 -9.28 8.01 -11.01
C PHE A 106 -9.99 7.92 -9.66
N MET A 107 -11.04 7.10 -9.55
CA MET A 107 -11.72 6.90 -8.26
C MET A 107 -10.82 6.22 -7.22
N GLU A 108 -10.03 5.24 -7.65
CA GLU A 108 -9.04 4.55 -6.80
C GLU A 108 -7.95 5.53 -6.30
N GLY A 109 -7.43 6.37 -7.20
CA GLY A 109 -6.42 7.38 -6.88
C GLY A 109 -6.95 8.48 -5.96
N MET A 110 -8.15 9.02 -6.23
CA MET A 110 -8.72 10.05 -5.35
C MET A 110 -9.04 9.49 -3.97
N LYS A 111 -9.52 8.24 -3.88
CA LYS A 111 -9.88 7.61 -2.61
C LYS A 111 -8.65 7.42 -1.72
N SER A 112 -7.57 6.86 -2.26
CA SER A 112 -6.33 6.62 -1.48
C SER A 112 -5.74 7.92 -0.92
N ALA A 113 -5.67 8.98 -1.72
CA ALA A 113 -5.22 10.29 -1.26
C ALA A 113 -6.16 10.89 -0.20
N TRP A 114 -7.48 10.82 -0.43
CA TRP A 114 -8.48 11.39 0.48
C TRP A 114 -8.52 10.67 1.83
N ASP A 115 -8.53 9.34 1.81
CA ASP A 115 -8.50 8.52 3.04
C ASP A 115 -7.29 8.88 3.91
N PHE A 116 -6.10 9.04 3.31
CA PHE A 116 -4.91 9.47 4.03
C PHE A 116 -5.08 10.86 4.65
N ILE A 117 -5.58 11.84 3.89
CA ILE A 117 -5.85 13.19 4.40
C ILE A 117 -6.81 13.14 5.61
N LEU A 118 -7.92 12.39 5.50
CA LEU A 118 -8.91 12.23 6.56
C LEU A 118 -8.32 11.63 7.86
N ALA A 119 -7.27 10.81 7.74
CA ALA A 119 -6.62 10.17 8.86
C ALA A 119 -5.66 11.10 9.64
N THR A 120 -5.32 12.27 9.09
CA THR A 120 -4.37 13.18 9.74
C THR A 120 -5.01 14.03 10.82
N ASP A 121 -4.26 14.25 11.91
CA ASP A 121 -4.67 15.10 13.03
C ASP A 121 -5.01 16.52 12.57
N SER A 122 -4.19 17.10 11.66
CA SER A 122 -4.40 18.46 11.16
C SER A 122 -5.74 18.62 10.43
N TYR A 123 -6.13 17.66 9.58
CA TYR A 123 -7.45 17.69 8.95
C TYR A 123 -8.57 17.52 9.98
N GLN A 124 -8.43 16.55 10.89
CA GLN A 124 -9.46 16.24 11.89
C GLN A 124 -9.71 17.41 12.84
N GLU A 125 -8.66 18.12 13.25
CA GLU A 125 -8.76 19.31 14.10
C GLU A 125 -9.52 20.43 13.38
N GLY A 126 -9.14 20.75 12.13
CA GLY A 126 -9.83 21.77 11.33
C GLY A 126 -11.31 21.43 11.10
N TYR A 127 -11.59 20.16 10.80
CA TYR A 127 -12.95 19.67 10.62
C TYR A 127 -13.79 19.78 11.89
N ALA A 128 -13.21 19.48 13.06
CA ALA A 128 -13.90 19.51 14.35
C ALA A 128 -14.15 20.93 14.87
N LEU A 129 -13.20 21.86 14.64
CA LEU A 129 -13.28 23.25 15.09
C LEU A 129 -14.15 24.13 14.20
N THR A 130 -14.44 23.68 12.97
CA THR A 130 -15.25 24.46 12.03
C THR A 130 -16.75 24.27 12.26
N ASN A 131 -17.44 25.39 12.44
CA ASN A 131 -18.90 25.42 12.56
C ASN A 131 -19.57 25.45 11.18
N GLY A 132 -20.74 24.81 11.06
CA GLY A 132 -21.53 24.80 9.83
C GLY A 132 -21.97 23.40 9.41
N ASP A 133 -22.42 23.31 8.16
CA ASP A 133 -22.81 22.04 7.54
C ASP A 133 -21.59 21.18 7.17
N SER A 134 -21.83 20.01 6.56
CA SER A 134 -20.75 19.11 6.15
C SER A 134 -19.76 19.75 5.18
N THR A 135 -20.23 20.64 4.29
CA THR A 135 -19.38 21.31 3.31
C THR A 135 -18.45 22.29 3.99
N ALA A 136 -18.98 23.12 4.89
CA ALA A 136 -18.19 24.04 5.70
C ALA A 136 -17.11 23.29 6.50
N LYS A 137 -17.46 22.14 7.10
CA LYS A 137 -16.50 21.32 7.86
C LYS A 137 -15.41 20.70 6.99
N ILE A 138 -15.73 20.20 5.81
CA ILE A 138 -14.73 19.69 4.86
C ILE A 138 -13.74 20.79 4.48
N ILE A 139 -14.25 21.99 4.17
CA ILE A 139 -13.41 23.15 3.85
C ILE A 139 -12.50 23.49 5.02
N GLY A 140 -13.04 23.56 6.23
CA GLY A 140 -12.25 23.84 7.44
C GLY A 140 -11.18 22.78 7.73
N GLY A 141 -11.46 21.50 7.46
CA GLY A 141 -10.46 20.45 7.52
C GLY A 141 -9.33 20.66 6.51
N ILE A 142 -9.66 20.99 5.25
CA ILE A 142 -8.67 21.29 4.20
C ILE A 142 -7.84 22.54 4.54
N GLU A 143 -8.47 23.61 5.01
CA GLU A 143 -7.80 24.87 5.38
C GLU A 143 -6.81 24.71 6.54
N ASN A 144 -7.05 23.74 7.43
CA ASN A 144 -6.17 23.44 8.56
C ASN A 144 -5.05 22.42 8.23
N THR A 145 -5.01 21.88 7.02
CA THR A 145 -3.97 20.90 6.64
C THR A 145 -2.57 21.51 6.66
N SER A 146 -1.59 20.73 7.10
CA SER A 146 -0.19 21.16 7.06
C SER A 146 0.33 21.21 5.61
N GLN A 147 1.44 21.94 5.39
CA GLN A 147 2.09 22.02 4.08
C GLN A 147 2.54 20.63 3.55
N GLU A 148 2.78 19.68 4.45
CA GLU A 148 3.14 18.30 4.10
C GLU A 148 2.00 17.57 3.39
N LEU A 149 0.74 18.01 3.54
CA LEU A 149 -0.42 17.40 2.91
C LEU A 149 -0.69 17.91 1.48
N VAL A 150 0.04 18.93 1.02
CA VAL A 150 -0.15 19.52 -0.31
C VAL A 150 -0.04 18.50 -1.46
N PRO A 151 0.94 17.57 -1.49
CA PRO A 151 1.02 16.56 -2.54
C PRO A 151 -0.22 15.64 -2.60
N TYR A 152 -0.78 15.30 -1.45
CA TYR A 152 -1.98 14.46 -1.34
C TYR A 152 -3.21 15.19 -1.83
N LEU A 153 -3.39 16.45 -1.41
CA LEU A 153 -4.47 17.31 -1.89
C LEU A 153 -4.38 17.48 -3.41
N TYR A 154 -3.17 17.68 -3.94
CA TYR A 154 -2.95 17.74 -5.38
C TYR A 154 -3.42 16.46 -6.09
N TRP A 155 -3.02 15.28 -5.62
CA TRP A 155 -3.40 14.02 -6.27
C TRP A 155 -4.88 13.67 -6.08
N TRP A 156 -5.48 14.03 -4.94
CA TRP A 156 -6.93 13.95 -4.74
C TRP A 156 -7.67 14.78 -5.80
N VAL A 157 -7.34 16.07 -5.94
CA VAL A 157 -7.99 16.97 -6.89
C VAL A 157 -7.70 16.56 -8.35
N ALA A 158 -6.47 16.17 -8.66
CA ALA A 158 -6.07 15.78 -10.01
C ALA A 158 -6.86 14.55 -10.50
N ASN A 159 -7.02 13.55 -9.65
CA ASN A 159 -7.84 12.36 -9.94
C ASN A 159 -9.33 12.73 -10.00
N PHE A 160 -9.84 13.46 -9.00
CA PHE A 160 -11.26 13.82 -8.96
C PHE A 160 -11.68 14.66 -10.17
N SER A 161 -10.86 15.62 -10.57
CA SER A 161 -11.13 16.46 -11.74
C SER A 161 -11.22 15.62 -13.02
N ARG A 162 -10.31 14.64 -13.20
CA ARG A 162 -10.35 13.75 -14.37
C ARG A 162 -11.61 12.89 -14.40
N TYR A 163 -12.00 12.36 -13.25
CA TYR A 163 -13.26 11.63 -13.11
C TYR A 163 -14.47 12.52 -13.48
N LEU A 164 -14.52 13.76 -12.99
CA LEU A 164 -15.65 14.66 -13.22
C LEU A 164 -15.81 15.07 -14.70
N VAL A 165 -14.72 15.16 -15.46
CA VAL A 165 -14.77 15.56 -16.89
C VAL A 165 -15.66 14.62 -17.72
N THR A 166 -15.82 13.36 -17.32
CA THR A 166 -16.67 12.39 -18.04
C THR A 166 -18.09 12.31 -17.49
N LYS A 167 -18.42 13.05 -16.42
CA LYS A 167 -19.73 13.00 -15.77
C LYS A 167 -20.68 14.05 -16.34
N PRO A 168 -21.97 13.72 -16.45
CA PRO A 168 -22.96 14.72 -16.81
C PRO A 168 -22.95 15.82 -15.76
N VAL A 169 -22.89 17.07 -16.22
CA VAL A 169 -23.21 18.21 -15.38
C VAL A 169 -24.72 18.09 -15.11
N MET A 170 -25.11 17.90 -13.85
CA MET A 170 -26.54 17.97 -13.52
C MET A 170 -27.00 19.40 -13.77
N GLU A 171 -28.00 19.57 -14.63
CA GLU A 171 -28.81 20.80 -14.73
C GLU A 171 -29.85 20.85 -13.61
#